data_AF-A0A2C9KLQ4-F1
#
_entry.id   AF-A0A2C9KLQ4-F1
#
_cell.length_a   1.000
_cell.length_b   1.000
_cell.length_c   1.000
_cell.angle_alpha   90.00
_cell.angle_beta   90.00
_cell.angle_gamma   90.00
#
_symmetry.space_group_name_H-M   'P 1'
#
loop_
_entity.id
_entity.type
_entity.pdbx_description
1 polymer ?
#
loop_
_entity_poly.entity_id
_entity_poly.type
_entity_poly.pdbx_seq_one_letter_code
_entity_poly.pdbx_strand_id
1 'polypeptide(L)'
;MVQVWVAAAGQMFFSLGVSFGGIIMFGSYNKFTNKVYSDSLLISLTDMITSIIAGFVVFTAFGGMAKATGRKVSEVAKSGYGMAFVVYPEALSNLPPSQLWSVLFFFMLFTLGLDSEFGMLETVITCIQDEFPKLKKYKTYICIGLSCACFLMALPCTCP
;
A
#
# COMPACT_ATOMS: atom_id res chain seq x y z
N MET A 1 25.17 6.69 -10.17
CA MET A 1 24.13 7.30 -11.03
C MET A 1 23.13 6.25 -11.53
N VAL A 2 23.57 5.16 -12.16
CA VAL A 2 22.67 4.08 -12.64
C VAL A 2 21.76 3.52 -11.52
N GLN A 3 22.30 3.30 -10.32
CA GLN A 3 21.51 2.78 -9.19
C GLN A 3 20.31 3.65 -8.81
N VAL A 4 20.41 4.98 -8.93
CA VAL A 4 19.30 5.90 -8.59
C VAL A 4 18.17 5.76 -9.61
N TRP A 5 18.51 5.64 -10.90
CA TRP A 5 17.53 5.40 -11.96
C TRP A 5 16.87 4.03 -11.84
N VAL A 6 17.63 2.99 -11.50
CA VAL A 6 17.09 1.65 -11.24
C VAL A 6 16.15 1.65 -10.04
N ALA A 7 16.52 2.34 -8.95
CA ALA A 7 15.67 2.47 -7.77
C ALA A 7 14.38 3.26 -8.07
N ALA A 8 14.49 4.36 -8.83
CA ALA A 8 13.33 5.15 -9.26
C ALA A 8 12.38 4.33 -10.14
N ALA A 9 12.91 3.60 -11.13
CA ALA A 9 12.12 2.70 -11.94
C ALA A 9 11.43 1.64 -11.09
N GLY A 10 12.17 0.95 -10.21
CA GLY A 10 11.62 -0.04 -9.30
C GLY A 10 10.50 0.53 -8.42
N GLN A 11 10.70 1.71 -7.84
CA GLN A 11 9.68 2.37 -7.03
C GLN A 11 8.43 2.66 -7.83
N MET A 12 8.52 3.16 -9.07
CA MET A 12 7.35 3.37 -9.93
C MET A 12 6.62 2.07 -10.25
N PHE A 13 7.35 0.99 -10.56
CA PHE A 13 6.76 -0.32 -10.86
C PHE A 13 6.00 -0.91 -9.66
N PHE A 14 6.59 -0.83 -8.46
CA PHE A 14 5.95 -1.31 -7.23
C PHE A 14 4.82 -0.39 -6.77
N SER A 15 4.94 0.94 -6.94
CA SER A 15 3.90 1.91 -6.55
C SER A 15 2.62 1.69 -7.34
N LEU A 16 2.72 1.58 -8.66
CA LEU A 16 1.56 1.38 -9.54
C LEU A 16 1.09 -0.08 -9.61
N GLY A 17 1.90 -1.05 -9.15
CA GLY A 17 1.52 -2.46 -9.17
C GLY A 17 1.37 -3.06 -10.59
N VAL A 18 2.06 -2.51 -11.59
CA VAL A 18 1.86 -2.81 -13.03
C VAL A 18 1.96 -4.31 -13.36
N SER A 19 2.84 -5.04 -12.68
CA SER A 19 3.12 -6.45 -12.97
C SER A 19 2.34 -7.45 -12.10
N PHE A 20 1.50 -6.99 -11.18
CA PHE A 20 0.79 -7.86 -10.22
C PHE A 20 -0.59 -8.34 -10.70
N GLY A 21 -0.99 -7.99 -11.92
CA GLY A 21 -2.26 -8.43 -12.52
C GLY A 21 -3.51 -7.66 -12.05
N GLY A 22 -3.43 -6.90 -10.95
CA GLY A 22 -4.56 -6.13 -10.42
C GLY A 22 -5.13 -5.10 -11.40
N ILE A 23 -4.28 -4.34 -12.09
CA ILE A 23 -4.74 -3.37 -13.10
C ILE A 23 -5.41 -4.09 -14.29
N ILE A 24 -4.90 -5.27 -14.67
CA ILE A 24 -5.48 -6.09 -15.76
C ILE A 24 -6.86 -6.58 -15.34
N MET A 25 -6.99 -7.09 -14.11
CA MET A 25 -8.25 -7.53 -13.54
C MET A 25 -9.27 -6.39 -13.48
N PHE A 26 -8.91 -5.23 -12.92
CA PHE A 26 -9.82 -4.08 -12.88
C PHE A 26 -10.20 -3.59 -14.28
N GLY A 27 -9.28 -3.64 -15.23
CA GLY A 27 -9.55 -3.35 -16.64
C GLY A 27 -10.53 -4.33 -17.29
N SER A 28 -10.53 -5.61 -16.89
CA SER A 28 -11.45 -6.63 -17.42
C SER A 28 -12.93 -6.36 -17.09
N TYR A 29 -13.19 -5.62 -16.01
CA TYR A 29 -14.54 -5.21 -15.60
C TYR A 29 -15.03 -3.92 -16.27
N ASN A 30 -14.18 -3.23 -17.03
CA ASN A 30 -14.58 -2.02 -17.74
C ASN A 30 -15.44 -2.32 -18.97
N LYS A 31 -16.29 -1.35 -19.36
CA LYS A 31 -17.01 -1.39 -20.63
C LYS A 31 -16.02 -1.32 -21.80
N PHE A 32 -16.27 -2.05 -22.88
CA PHE A 32 -15.42 -2.07 -24.08
C PHE A 32 -15.16 -0.69 -24.72
N THR A 33 -16.09 0.27 -24.56
CA THR A 33 -15.96 1.63 -25.10
C THR A 33 -15.38 2.64 -24.10
N ASN A 34 -14.92 2.18 -22.93
CA ASN A 34 -14.38 3.07 -21.91
C ASN A 34 -13.04 3.70 -22.35
N LYS A 35 -12.82 4.96 -21.96
CA LYS A 35 -11.60 5.71 -22.31
C LYS A 35 -10.45 5.39 -21.34
N VAL A 36 -9.94 4.16 -21.42
CA VAL A 36 -8.90 3.64 -20.50
C VAL A 36 -7.63 4.52 -20.45
N TYR A 37 -7.30 5.24 -21.52
CA TYR A 37 -6.18 6.18 -21.55
C TYR A 37 -6.34 7.29 -20.49
N SER A 38 -7.52 7.90 -20.40
CA SER A 38 -7.78 8.97 -19.43
C SER A 38 -7.75 8.44 -18.00
N ASP A 39 -8.28 7.25 -17.76
CA ASP A 39 -8.28 6.61 -16.44
C ASP A 39 -6.85 6.25 -16.01
N SER A 40 -6.05 5.69 -16.91
CA SER A 40 -4.66 5.33 -16.62
C SER A 40 -3.79 6.55 -16.31
N LEU A 41 -4.01 7.67 -17.01
CA LEU A 41 -3.33 8.93 -16.75
C LEU A 41 -3.76 9.51 -15.39
N LEU A 42 -5.05 9.48 -15.08
CA LEU A 42 -5.58 9.94 -13.80
C LEU A 42 -5.01 9.12 -12.63
N ILE A 43 -5.02 7.79 -12.73
CA ILE A 43 -4.46 6.89 -11.71
C ILE A 43 -2.98 7.21 -11.46
N SER A 44 -2.20 7.33 -12.53
CA SER A 44 -0.76 7.61 -12.43
C SER A 44 -0.47 8.98 -11.82
N LEU A 45 -1.27 10.00 -12.17
CA LEU A 45 -1.14 11.34 -11.61
C LEU A 45 -1.54 11.39 -10.13
N THR A 46 -2.63 10.71 -9.76
CA THR A 46 -3.08 10.64 -8.36
C THR A 46 -2.07 9.90 -7.49
N ASP A 47 -1.47 8.81 -7.97
CA ASP A 47 -0.39 8.10 -7.27
C ASP A 47 0.82 9.02 -7.02
N MET A 48 1.25 9.74 -8.05
CA MET A 48 2.36 10.70 -7.95
C MET A 48 2.05 11.83 -6.95
N ILE A 49 0.87 12.44 -7.04
CA ILE A 49 0.47 13.53 -6.14
C ILE A 49 0.39 13.04 -4.70
N THR A 50 -0.21 11.87 -4.47
CA THR A 50 -0.33 11.28 -3.14
C THR A 50 1.04 10.98 -2.55
N SER A 51 1.96 10.43 -3.36
CA SER A 51 3.34 10.17 -2.95
C SER A 51 4.11 11.44 -2.57
N ILE A 52 3.92 12.53 -3.33
CA ILE A 52 4.53 13.83 -3.01
C ILE A 52 3.97 14.38 -1.68
N ILE A 53 2.65 14.37 -1.52
CA ILE A 53 1.99 14.84 -0.29
C ILE A 53 2.45 14.01 0.92
N ALA A 54 2.45 12.69 0.78
CA ALA A 54 2.94 11.78 1.82
C ALA A 54 4.40 12.12 2.19
N GLY A 55 5.27 12.34 1.20
CA GLY A 55 6.65 12.78 1.42
C GLY A 55 6.74 14.06 2.25
N PHE A 56 5.97 15.09 1.92
CA PHE A 56 5.93 16.33 2.72
C PHE A 56 5.49 16.09 4.16
N VAL A 57 4.46 15.26 4.37
CA VAL A 57 3.96 14.92 5.71
C VAL A 57 5.05 14.18 6.51
N VAL A 58 5.72 13.19 5.91
CA VAL A 58 6.82 12.42 6.53
C VAL A 58 7.95 13.36 6.98
N PHE A 59 8.48 14.15 6.04
CA PHE A 59 9.64 15.00 6.31
C PHE A 59 9.32 16.14 7.28
N THR A 60 8.08 16.65 7.28
CA THR A 60 7.65 17.67 8.24
C THR A 60 7.55 17.09 9.66
N ALA A 61 6.96 15.91 9.82
CA ALA A 61 6.87 15.23 11.11
C ALA A 61 8.27 14.91 11.67
N PHE A 62 9.16 14.36 10.85
CA PHE A 62 10.53 14.04 11.25
C PHE A 62 11.39 15.29 11.49
N GLY A 63 11.20 16.36 10.72
CA GLY A 63 11.85 17.64 10.97
C GLY A 63 11.46 18.26 12.31
N GLY A 64 10.17 18.19 12.66
CA GLY A 64 9.66 18.63 13.97
C GLY A 64 10.26 17.82 15.12
N MET A 65 10.27 16.49 14.99
CA MET A 65 10.87 15.58 15.97
C MET A 65 12.39 15.79 16.12
N ALA A 66 13.11 15.95 15.00
CA ALA A 66 14.55 16.22 14.99
C ALA A 66 14.89 17.52 15.75
N LYS A 67 14.08 18.57 15.56
CA LYS A 67 14.23 19.84 16.28
C LYS A 67 13.95 19.68 17.79
N ALA A 68 12.95 18.89 18.18
CA ALA A 68 12.58 18.67 19.58
C ALA A 68 13.59 17.80 20.34
N THR A 69 14.16 16.80 19.68
CA THR A 69 15.09 15.82 20.29
C THR A 69 16.57 16.16 20.09
N GLY A 70 16.89 17.18 19.30
CA GLY A 70 18.27 17.57 18.96
C GLY A 70 19.01 16.57 18.06
N ARG A 71 18.30 15.62 17.45
CA ARG A 71 18.86 14.60 16.55
C ARG A 71 18.84 15.06 15.09
N LYS A 72 19.71 14.51 14.25
CA LYS A 72 19.70 14.80 12.80
C LYS A 72 18.55 14.06 12.12
N VAL A 73 17.95 14.67 11.08
CA VAL A 73 16.88 14.05 10.27
C VAL A 73 17.32 12.70 9.67
N SER A 74 18.60 12.57 9.31
CA SER A 74 19.17 11.31 8.80
C SER A 74 19.19 10.16 9.79
N GLU A 75 19.14 10.44 11.11
CA GLU A 75 19.14 9.40 12.15
C GLU A 75 17.72 8.88 12.44
N VAL A 76 16.71 9.75 12.25
CA VAL A 76 15.30 9.41 12.43
C VAL A 76 14.67 8.84 11.15
N ALA A 77 15.11 9.28 9.96
CA ALA A 77 14.60 8.80 8.68
C ALA A 77 15.22 7.44 8.27
N LYS A 78 14.89 6.37 9.00
CA LYS A 78 15.28 4.98 8.66
C LYS A 78 14.29 4.37 7.67
N SER A 79 14.73 3.58 6.69
CA SER A 79 13.83 2.91 5.73
C SER A 79 13.15 1.65 6.31
N GLY A 80 11.95 1.33 5.81
CA GLY A 80 11.25 0.06 6.09
C GLY A 80 10.22 0.12 7.24
N TYR A 81 9.73 -1.04 7.66
CA TYR A 81 8.65 -1.17 8.66
C TYR A 81 8.97 -0.51 10.01
N GLY A 82 10.24 -0.50 10.42
CA GLY A 82 10.69 0.17 11.64
C GLY A 82 10.44 1.69 11.62
N MET A 83 10.34 2.31 10.44
CA MET A 83 9.96 3.71 10.31
C MET A 83 8.51 3.91 10.80
N ALA A 84 7.58 3.14 10.25
CA ALA A 84 6.15 3.26 10.50
C ALA A 84 5.74 2.90 11.93
N PHE A 85 6.41 1.91 12.55
CA PHE A 85 5.98 1.38 13.86
C PHE A 85 6.82 1.84 15.05
N VAL A 86 7.96 2.51 14.83
CA VAL A 86 8.81 3.03 15.92
C VAL A 86 8.96 4.53 15.81
N VAL A 87 9.51 5.01 14.69
CA VAL A 87 9.84 6.43 14.51
C VAL A 87 8.59 7.30 14.41
N TYR A 88 7.57 6.86 13.67
CA TYR A 88 6.32 7.60 13.53
C TYR A 88 5.57 7.79 14.86
N PRO A 89 5.28 6.73 15.64
CA PRO A 89 4.66 6.90 16.95
C PRO A 89 5.47 7.83 17.88
N GLU A 90 6.81 7.75 17.84
CA GLU A 90 7.68 8.65 18.60
C GLU A 90 7.51 10.11 18.13
N ALA A 91 7.49 10.37 16.82
CA ALA A 91 7.24 11.70 16.27
C ALA A 91 5.85 12.24 16.64
N LEU A 92 4.81 11.40 16.52
CA LEU A 92 3.41 11.77 16.81
C LEU A 92 3.17 12.03 18.31
N SER A 93 3.93 11.38 19.19
CA SER A 93 3.86 11.62 20.64
C SER A 93 4.24 13.05 21.04
N ASN A 94 5.05 13.72 20.21
CA ASN A 94 5.47 15.11 20.42
C ASN A 94 4.45 16.15 19.92
N LEU A 95 3.38 15.73 19.22
CA LEU A 95 2.34 16.62 18.69
C LEU A 95 1.12 16.63 19.62
N PRO A 96 0.78 17.73 20.30
CA PRO A 96 -0.48 17.84 21.03
C PRO A 96 -1.66 18.07 20.06
N PRO A 97 -2.80 17.37 20.19
CA PRO A 97 -3.11 16.21 21.04
C PRO A 97 -2.65 14.87 20.42
N SER A 98 -1.77 14.13 21.12
CA SER A 98 -1.02 13.00 20.54
C SER A 98 -1.85 11.77 20.21
N GLN A 99 -2.93 11.54 20.96
CA GLN A 99 -3.82 10.39 20.80
C GLN A 99 -4.57 10.47 19.48
N LEU A 100 -5.04 11.66 19.09
CA LEU A 100 -5.75 11.87 17.83
C LEU A 100 -4.87 11.52 16.63
N TRP A 101 -3.64 12.05 16.62
CA TRP A 101 -2.70 11.82 15.52
C TRP A 101 -2.28 10.36 15.41
N SER A 102 -2.10 9.69 16.54
CA SER A 102 -1.77 8.25 16.56
C SER A 102 -2.91 7.41 15.96
N VAL A 103 -4.16 7.68 16.35
CA VAL A 103 -5.33 6.97 15.80
C VAL A 103 -5.47 7.20 14.30
N LEU A 104 -5.36 8.46 13.85
CA LEU A 104 -5.45 8.78 12.42
C LEU A 104 -4.34 8.10 11.60
N PHE A 105 -3.12 8.06 12.13
CA PHE A 105 -1.99 7.43 11.45
C PHE A 105 -2.15 5.91 11.32
N PHE A 106 -2.51 5.21 12.40
CA PHE A 106 -2.73 3.77 12.34
C PHE A 106 -3.98 3.40 11.54
N PHE A 107 -5.03 4.22 11.61
CA PHE A 107 -6.21 4.03 10.77
C PHE A 107 -5.87 4.18 9.29
N MET A 108 -5.05 5.18 8.92
CA MET A 108 -4.52 5.35 7.56
C MET A 108 -3.71 4.12 7.13
N LEU A 109 -2.79 3.62 7.96
CA LEU A 109 -2.02 2.41 7.62
C LEU A 109 -2.94 1.18 7.43
N PHE A 110 -3.97 1.06 8.26
CA PHE A 110 -4.95 -0.01 8.15
C PHE A 110 -5.74 0.07 6.84
N THR A 111 -6.26 1.24 6.47
CA THR A 111 -7.00 1.41 5.21
C THR A 111 -6.11 1.16 3.99
N LEU A 112 -4.87 1.67 4.00
CA LEU A 112 -3.91 1.43 2.90
C LEU A 112 -3.61 -0.06 2.70
N GLY A 113 -3.43 -0.80 3.78
CA GLY A 113 -3.23 -2.25 3.72
C GLY A 113 -4.49 -2.98 3.23
N LEU A 114 -5.65 -2.63 3.78
CA LEU A 114 -6.92 -3.28 3.48
C LEU A 114 -7.35 -3.11 2.02
N ASP A 115 -7.23 -1.91 1.45
CA ASP A 115 -7.57 -1.64 0.05
C ASP A 115 -6.69 -2.46 -0.91
N SER A 116 -5.40 -2.57 -0.58
CA SER A 116 -4.42 -3.34 -1.36
C SER A 116 -4.71 -4.85 -1.31
N GLU A 117 -5.00 -5.38 -0.12
CA GLU A 117 -5.34 -6.80 0.09
C GLU A 117 -6.60 -7.20 -0.70
N PHE A 118 -7.64 -6.36 -0.70
CA PHE A 118 -8.84 -6.63 -1.50
C PHE A 118 -8.54 -6.67 -3.00
N GLY A 119 -7.70 -5.76 -3.50
CA GLY A 119 -7.27 -5.79 -4.90
C GLY A 119 -6.53 -7.08 -5.27
N MET A 120 -5.59 -7.52 -4.43
CA MET A 120 -4.84 -8.76 -4.67
C MET A 120 -5.71 -10.01 -4.59
N LEU A 121 -6.57 -10.11 -3.57
CA LEU A 121 -7.47 -11.25 -3.40
C LEU A 121 -8.48 -11.35 -4.55
N GLU A 122 -9.09 -10.24 -4.97
CA GLU A 122 -9.99 -10.21 -6.13
C GLU A 122 -9.27 -10.59 -7.43
N THR A 123 -7.99 -10.21 -7.58
CA THR A 123 -7.18 -10.58 -8.74
C THR A 123 -7.04 -12.10 -8.83
N VAL A 124 -6.65 -12.76 -7.74
CA VAL A 124 -6.51 -14.22 -7.69
C VAL A 124 -7.84 -14.93 -7.94
N ILE A 125 -8.92 -14.45 -7.31
CA ILE A 125 -10.25 -15.02 -7.50
C ILE A 125 -10.70 -14.91 -8.96
N THR A 126 -10.51 -13.74 -9.57
CA THR A 126 -10.90 -13.50 -10.96
C THR A 126 -10.12 -14.40 -11.91
N CYS A 127 -8.81 -14.54 -11.73
CA CYS A 127 -7.98 -15.46 -12.52
C CYS A 127 -8.47 -16.92 -12.42
N ILE A 128 -8.81 -17.41 -11.22
CA ILE A 128 -9.35 -18.77 -11.04
C ILE A 128 -10.70 -18.92 -11.75
N GLN A 129 -11.54 -17.89 -11.68
CA GLN A 129 -12.88 -17.90 -12.26
C GLN A 129 -12.88 -17.82 -13.78
N ASP A 130 -11.89 -17.16 -14.37
CA ASP A 130 -11.73 -17.07 -15.82
C ASP A 130 -11.18 -18.37 -16.41
N GLU A 131 -10.28 -19.06 -15.70
CA GLU A 131 -9.77 -20.37 -16.12
C GLU A 131 -10.82 -21.48 -15.94
N PHE A 132 -11.64 -21.42 -14.88
CA PHE A 132 -12.65 -22.42 -14.57
C PHE A 132 -14.06 -21.81 -14.48
N PRO A 133 -14.80 -21.69 -15.61
CA PRO A 133 -16.11 -21.03 -15.64
C PRO A 133 -17.16 -21.65 -14.70
N LYS A 134 -17.04 -22.95 -14.40
CA LYS A 134 -17.92 -23.66 -13.46
C LYS A 134 -17.80 -23.13 -12.02
N LEU A 135 -16.66 -22.56 -11.66
CA LEU A 135 -16.37 -22.02 -10.33
C LEU A 135 -16.92 -20.61 -10.10
N LYS A 136 -17.43 -19.94 -11.14
CA LYS A 136 -18.06 -18.60 -11.02
C LYS A 136 -19.19 -18.55 -9.99
N LYS A 137 -19.97 -19.64 -9.87
CA LYS A 137 -21.08 -19.76 -8.91
C LYS A 137 -20.63 -19.88 -7.45
N TYR A 138 -19.37 -20.22 -7.21
CA TYR A 138 -18.82 -20.48 -5.88
C TYR A 138 -17.85 -19.40 -5.40
N LYS A 139 -17.93 -18.17 -5.95
CA LYS A 139 -17.03 -17.04 -5.65
C LYS A 139 -16.76 -16.87 -4.15
N THR A 140 -17.83 -16.83 -3.35
CA THR A 140 -17.74 -16.63 -1.90
C THR A 140 -17.00 -17.76 -1.21
N TYR A 141 -17.23 -19.02 -1.60
CA TYR A 141 -16.55 -20.17 -1.03
C TYR A 141 -15.05 -20.19 -1.38
N ILE A 142 -14.70 -19.78 -2.61
CA ILE A 142 -13.30 -19.66 -3.05
C ILE A 142 -12.59 -18.55 -2.25
N CYS A 143 -13.27 -17.40 -2.05
CA CYS A 143 -12.75 -16.30 -1.24
C CYS A 143 -12.46 -16.72 0.21
N ILE A 144 -13.42 -17.42 0.86
CA ILE A 144 -13.23 -17.93 2.22
C ILE A 144 -12.10 -18.96 2.26
N GLY A 145 -12.08 -19.90 1.31
CA GLY A 145 -11.03 -20.92 1.22
C GLY A 145 -9.64 -20.32 1.05
N LEU A 146 -9.49 -19.34 0.15
CA LEU A 146 -8.23 -18.63 -0.07
C LEU A 146 -7.81 -17.83 1.16
N SER A 147 -8.74 -17.09 1.78
CA SER A 147 -8.48 -16.34 3.02
C SER A 147 -8.02 -17.26 4.16
N CYS A 148 -8.68 -18.41 4.35
CA CYS A 148 -8.27 -19.40 5.34
C CYS A 148 -6.89 -19.99 5.03
N ALA A 149 -6.60 -20.30 3.76
CA ALA A 149 -5.29 -20.81 3.35
C ALA A 149 -4.18 -19.77 3.60
N CYS A 150 -4.40 -18.50 3.23
CA CYS A 150 -3.48 -17.40 3.52
C CYS A 150 -3.27 -17.22 5.02
N PHE A 151 -4.32 -17.31 5.84
CA PHE A 151 -4.21 -17.24 7.30
C PHE A 151 -3.33 -18.37 7.85
N LEU A 152 -3.55 -19.62 7.43
CA LEU A 152 -2.74 -20.76 7.85
C LEU A 152 -1.28 -20.62 7.41
N MET A 153 -1.03 -20.13 6.20
CA MET A 153 0.31 -19.86 5.69
C MET A 153 1.00 -18.68 6.39
N ALA A 154 0.24 -17.75 6.96
CA ALA A 154 0.77 -16.60 7.69
C ALA A 154 1.11 -16.94 9.16
N LEU A 155 0.62 -18.06 9.71
CA LEU A 155 0.91 -18.49 11.09
C LEU A 155 2.40 -18.62 11.43
N PRO A 156 3.29 -19.13 10.54
CA PRO A 156 4.72 -19.14 10.81
C PRO A 156 5.32 -17.73 10.94
N CYS A 157 4.76 -16.73 10.26
CA CYS A 157 5.24 -15.35 10.30
C CYS A 157 4.81 -14.60 11.58
N THR A 158 3.85 -15.13 12.35
CA THR A 158 3.42 -14.56 13.63
C THR A 158 4.08 -15.22 14.84
N CYS A 159 4.79 -16.33 14.62
CA CYS A 159 5.63 -16.94 15.65
C CYS A 159 6.95 -16.16 15.77
N PRO A 160 7.41 -15.85 17.00
CA PRO A 160 8.65 -15.09 17.23
C PRO A 160 9.92 -15.86 16.89
#